data_AF-A0A2W7ILC7-F1
#
_entry.id   AF-A0A2W7ILC7-F1
#
_cell.length_a   1.000
_cell.length_b   1.000
_cell.length_c   1.000
_cell.angle_alpha   90.00
_cell.angle_beta   90.00
_cell.angle_gamma   90.00
#
_symmetry.space_group_name_H-M   'P 1'
#
loop_
_entity.id
_entity.type
_entity.pdbx_description
1 polymer ?
#
loop_
_entity_poly.entity_id
_entity_poly.type
_entity_poly.pdbx_seq_one_letter_code
_entity_poly.pdbx_strand_id
1 'polypeptide(L)'
;MLEKPDAGDLLATARSLLLHALLPALPEALQFQARMIANAMGIAERASEAAAAPEIAPGLAAGIRAGLHDPGSATHAATAQALRALTRARCAVSAPRSLQAPQG
;
A
#
# COMPACT_ATOMS: atom_id res chain seq x y z
N MET A 1 -28.85 -13.27 2.60
CA MET A 1 -27.80 -12.27 2.34
C MET A 1 -26.52 -13.08 2.13
N LEU A 2 -26.01 -13.18 0.89
CA LEU A 2 -24.71 -13.82 0.68
C LEU A 2 -23.68 -12.85 1.24
N GLU A 3 -23.05 -13.18 2.37
CA GLU A 3 -21.81 -12.52 2.79
C GLU A 3 -20.81 -12.69 1.64
N LYS A 4 -20.55 -11.59 0.92
CA LYS A 4 -19.47 -11.58 -0.05
C LYS A 4 -18.19 -11.74 0.77
N PRO A 5 -17.36 -12.77 0.49
CA PRO A 5 -16.11 -12.92 1.21
C PRO A 5 -15.29 -11.65 1.04
N ASP A 6 -14.76 -11.12 2.16
CA ASP A 6 -13.86 -9.98 2.14
C ASP A 6 -12.62 -10.37 1.32
N ALA A 7 -12.28 -9.52 0.34
CA ALA A 7 -11.12 -9.75 -0.52
C ALA A 7 -9.82 -9.82 0.31
N GLY A 8 -9.74 -9.08 1.42
CA GLY A 8 -8.63 -9.15 2.37
C GLY A 8 -8.51 -10.53 3.01
N ASP A 9 -9.61 -11.05 3.55
CA ASP A 9 -9.64 -12.36 4.21
C ASP A 9 -9.27 -13.51 3.26
N LEU A 10 -9.71 -13.45 2.00
CA LEU A 10 -9.35 -14.43 0.98
C LEU A 10 -7.85 -14.39 0.66
N LEU A 11 -7.26 -13.20 0.55
CA LEU A 11 -5.83 -13.03 0.30
C LEU A 11 -5.00 -13.48 1.50
N ALA A 12 -5.43 -13.15 2.73
CA ALA A 12 -4.79 -13.59 3.96
C ALA A 12 -4.79 -15.12 4.07
N THR A 13 -5.93 -15.76 3.78
CA THR A 13 -6.07 -17.22 3.77
C THR A 13 -5.17 -17.87 2.73
N ALA A 14 -5.20 -17.39 1.48
CA ALA A 14 -4.36 -17.92 0.41
C ALA A 14 -2.86 -17.78 0.73
N ARG A 15 -2.46 -16.62 1.27
CA ARG A 15 -1.08 -16.35 1.67
C ARG A 15 -0.63 -17.28 2.79
N SER A 16 -1.48 -17.51 3.80
CA SER A 16 -1.19 -18.44 4.89
C SER A 16 -1.01 -19.87 4.40
N LEU A 17 -1.91 -20.36 3.54
CA LEU A 17 -1.79 -21.69 2.93
C LEU A 17 -0.51 -21.83 2.10
N LEU A 18 -0.18 -20.80 1.31
CA LEU A 18 1.05 -20.79 0.52
C LEU A 18 2.30 -20.87 1.40
N LEU A 19 2.38 -20.09 2.48
CA LEU A 19 3.57 -20.03 3.34
C LEU A 19 3.72 -21.24 4.26
N HIS A 20 2.61 -21.74 4.83
CA HIS A 20 2.67 -22.74 5.89
C HIS A 20 2.48 -24.17 5.38
N ALA A 21 1.70 -24.37 4.32
CA ALA A 21 1.40 -25.70 3.80
C ALA A 21 2.19 -26.00 2.51
N LEU A 22 2.17 -25.08 1.55
CA LEU A 22 2.75 -25.35 0.22
C LEU A 22 4.26 -25.11 0.18
N LEU A 23 4.75 -23.99 0.71
CA LEU A 23 6.17 -23.62 0.65
C LEU A 23 7.12 -24.71 1.20
N PRO A 24 6.85 -25.36 2.35
CA PRO A 24 7.72 -26.43 2.86
C PRO A 24 7.72 -27.69 1.99
N ALA A 25 6.66 -27.92 1.22
CA ALA A 25 6.52 -29.07 0.32
C ALA A 25 7.05 -28.80 -1.10
N LEU A 26 7.38 -27.55 -1.43
CA LEU A 26 7.89 -27.18 -2.74
C LEU A 26 9.38 -27.52 -2.90
N PRO A 27 9.80 -27.94 -4.11
CA PRO A 27 11.22 -28.01 -4.47
C PRO A 27 11.93 -26.68 -4.20
N GLU A 28 13.19 -26.75 -3.77
CA GLU A 28 14.00 -25.57 -3.40
C GLU A 28 14.01 -24.49 -4.50
N ALA A 29 14.10 -24.91 -5.77
CA ALA A 29 14.12 -24.03 -6.93
C ALA A 29 12.86 -23.14 -7.09
N LEU A 30 11.75 -23.49 -6.44
CA LEU A 30 10.48 -22.75 -6.49
C LEU A 30 10.20 -21.94 -5.21
N GLN A 31 10.97 -22.14 -4.15
CA GLN A 31 10.70 -21.51 -2.86
C GLN A 31 10.83 -19.99 -2.92
N PHE A 32 11.75 -19.46 -3.74
CA PHE A 32 11.88 -18.01 -3.93
C PHE A 32 10.63 -17.41 -4.58
N GLN A 33 10.12 -18.02 -5.63
CA GLN A 33 8.93 -17.60 -6.37
C GLN A 33 7.71 -17.66 -5.46
N ALA A 34 7.56 -18.71 -4.65
CA ALA A 34 6.48 -18.82 -3.68
C ALA A 34 6.54 -17.70 -2.62
N ARG A 35 7.73 -17.35 -2.10
CA ARG A 35 7.90 -16.19 -1.19
C ARG A 35 7.59 -14.85 -1.88
N MET A 36 7.93 -14.70 -3.15
CA MET A 36 7.56 -13.56 -3.99
C MET A 36 6.03 -13.42 -4.12
N ILE A 37 5.33 -14.51 -4.43
CA ILE A 37 3.86 -14.54 -4.52
C ILE A 37 3.24 -14.18 -3.17
N ALA A 38 3.73 -14.76 -2.07
CA ALA A 38 3.25 -14.44 -0.73
C ALA A 38 3.45 -12.96 -0.36
N ASN A 39 4.53 -12.32 -0.82
CA ASN A 39 4.73 -10.89 -0.64
C ASN A 39 3.70 -10.08 -1.44
N ALA A 40 3.50 -10.41 -2.72
CA ALA A 40 2.51 -9.76 -3.58
C ALA A 40 1.08 -9.89 -3.00
N MET A 41 0.70 -11.06 -2.48
CA MET A 41 -0.57 -11.26 -1.79
C MET A 41 -0.72 -10.33 -0.58
N GLY A 42 0.33 -10.18 0.24
CA GLY A 42 0.29 -9.27 1.38
C GLY A 42 0.17 -7.79 0.97
N ILE A 43 0.74 -7.40 -0.19
CA ILE A 43 0.52 -6.06 -0.75
C ILE A 43 -0.94 -5.88 -1.17
N ALA A 44 -1.52 -6.88 -1.83
CA ALA A 44 -2.92 -6.85 -2.26
C ALA A 44 -3.90 -6.81 -1.09
N GLU A 45 -3.63 -7.56 -0.02
CA GLU A 45 -4.40 -7.56 1.24
C GLU A 45 -4.46 -6.16 1.86
N ARG A 46 -3.31 -5.49 2.01
CA ARG A 46 -3.28 -4.11 2.49
C ARG A 46 -3.94 -3.12 1.53
N ALA A 47 -3.91 -3.41 0.23
CA ALA A 47 -4.58 -2.58 -0.77
C ALA A 47 -6.11 -2.69 -0.69
N SER A 48 -6.66 -3.85 -0.30
CA SER A 48 -8.10 -4.01 -0.06
C SER A 48 -8.58 -3.30 1.21
N GLU A 49 -7.73 -3.23 2.25
CA GLU A 49 -8.05 -2.54 3.50
C GLU A 49 -7.82 -1.03 3.45
N ALA A 50 -6.94 -0.57 2.55
CA ALA A 50 -6.65 0.84 2.40
C ALA A 50 -7.91 1.58 1.92
N ALA A 51 -8.43 2.47 2.78
CA ALA A 51 -9.44 3.44 2.38
C ALA A 51 -8.97 4.15 1.11
N ALA A 52 -9.92 4.42 0.19
CA ALA A 52 -9.63 5.08 -1.08
C ALA A 52 -8.67 6.25 -0.86
N ALA A 53 -7.46 6.13 -1.41
CA ALA A 53 -6.47 7.18 -1.30
C ALA A 53 -7.10 8.49 -1.82
N PRO A 54 -6.83 9.64 -1.19
CA PRO A 54 -7.39 10.91 -1.64
C PRO A 54 -7.14 11.07 -3.14
N GLU A 55 -8.19 11.31 -3.92
CA GLU A 55 -8.03 11.55 -5.34
C GLU A 55 -7.15 12.78 -5.54
N ILE A 56 -6.10 12.64 -6.36
CA ILE A 56 -5.30 13.79 -6.75
C ILE A 56 -6.12 14.59 -7.75
N ALA A 57 -6.45 15.83 -7.39
CA ALA A 57 -7.09 16.76 -8.29
C ALA A 57 -6.32 16.86 -9.62
N PRO A 58 -6.99 16.71 -10.78
CA PRO A 58 -6.37 16.93 -12.07
C PRO A 58 -5.65 18.28 -12.11
N GLY A 59 -4.43 18.30 -12.66
CA GLY A 59 -3.63 19.53 -12.73
C GLY A 59 -2.85 19.89 -11.46
N LEU A 60 -3.01 19.18 -10.33
CA LEU A 60 -2.23 19.46 -9.11
C LEU A 60 -0.71 19.47 -9.39
N ALA A 61 -0.22 18.48 -10.14
CA ALA A 61 1.19 18.40 -10.48
C ALA A 61 1.67 19.58 -11.35
N ALA A 62 0.82 20.08 -12.24
CA ALA A 62 1.13 21.27 -13.04
C ALA A 62 1.15 22.53 -12.16
N GLY A 63 0.19 22.67 -11.24
CA GLY A 63 0.13 23.77 -10.29
C GLY A 63 1.33 23.82 -9.34
N ILE A 64 1.79 22.66 -8.86
CA ILE A 64 3.02 22.55 -8.06
C ILE A 64 4.23 23.02 -8.89
N ARG A 65 4.40 22.54 -10.13
CA ARG A 65 5.51 22.97 -11.00
C ARG A 65 5.46 24.45 -11.36
N ALA A 66 4.28 25.06 -11.37
CA ALA A 66 4.08 26.48 -11.61
C ALA A 66 4.25 27.36 -10.35
N GLY A 67 4.58 26.77 -9.19
CA GLY A 67 4.79 27.50 -7.93
C GLY A 67 3.50 27.94 -7.22
N LEU A 68 2.31 27.49 -7.67
CA LEU A 68 1.02 27.90 -7.09
C LEU A 68 0.82 27.46 -5.63
N HIS A 69 1.62 26.48 -5.18
CA HIS A 69 1.57 25.91 -3.84
C HIS A 69 2.88 26.10 -3.07
N ASP A 70 3.73 27.03 -3.50
CA ASP A 70 5.01 27.32 -2.85
C ASP A 70 4.81 27.93 -1.45
N PRO A 71 5.82 27.87 -0.56
CA PRO A 71 5.77 28.50 0.75
C PRO A 71 5.34 29.98 0.67
N GLY A 72 4.37 30.37 1.50
CA GLY A 72 3.77 31.71 1.48
C GLY A 72 2.48 31.80 0.65
N SER A 73 2.17 30.81 -0.20
CA SER A 73 0.85 30.71 -0.82
C SER A 73 -0.20 30.27 0.19
N ALA A 74 -1.43 30.75 0.03
CA ALA A 74 -2.56 30.37 0.90
C ALA A 74 -2.88 28.86 0.85
N THR A 75 -2.49 28.18 -0.23
CA THR A 75 -2.77 26.76 -0.45
C THR A 75 -1.64 25.83 -0.01
N HIS A 76 -0.45 26.37 0.32
CA HIS A 76 0.75 25.59 0.64
C HIS A 76 0.50 24.53 1.72
N ALA A 77 -0.05 24.95 2.86
CA ALA A 77 -0.25 24.06 4.01
C ALA A 77 -1.23 22.92 3.69
N ALA A 78 -2.35 23.23 3.03
CA ALA A 78 -3.36 22.26 2.63
C ALA A 78 -2.81 21.25 1.62
N THR A 79 -2.10 21.72 0.58
CA THR A 79 -1.47 20.85 -0.42
C THR A 79 -0.42 19.95 0.23
N ALA A 80 0.45 20.49 1.09
CA ALA A 80 1.45 19.70 1.80
C ALA A 80 0.83 18.64 2.72
N GLN A 81 -0.26 18.96 3.42
CA GLN A 81 -0.99 18.00 4.24
C GLN A 81 -1.59 16.87 3.40
N ALA A 82 -2.25 17.22 2.29
CA ALA A 82 -2.85 16.24 1.38
C ALA A 82 -1.80 15.28 0.78
N LEU A 83 -0.66 15.82 0.32
CA LEU A 83 0.43 15.01 -0.21
C LEU A 83 1.01 14.06 0.85
N ARG A 84 1.21 14.53 2.09
CA ARG A 84 1.67 13.67 3.19
C ARG A 84 0.68 12.56 3.51
N ALA A 85 -0.62 12.88 3.56
CA ALA A 85 -1.66 11.89 3.80
C ALA A 85 -1.67 10.82 2.70
N LEU A 86 -1.60 11.24 1.44
CA LEU A 86 -1.51 10.33 0.30
C LEU A 86 -0.25 9.46 0.35
N THR A 87 0.91 10.06 0.60
CA THR A 87 2.17 9.31 0.71
C THR A 87 2.09 8.26 1.82
N ARG A 88 1.57 8.61 3.00
CA ARG A 88 1.38 7.66 4.10
C ARG A 88 0.45 6.52 3.72
N ALA A 89 -0.68 6.81 3.07
CA ALA A 89 -1.61 5.79 2.59
C ALA A 89 -0.92 4.82 1.61
N ARG A 90 -0.14 5.34 0.66
CA ARG A 90 0.62 4.48 -0.29
C ARG A 90 1.71 3.67 0.40
N CYS A 91 2.44 4.27 1.34
CA CYS A 91 3.48 3.56 2.11
C CYS A 91 2.88 2.43 2.96
N ALA A 92 1.69 2.61 3.55
CA ALA A 92 1.05 1.55 4.33
C ALA A 92 0.82 0.28 3.48
N VAL A 93 0.54 0.44 2.18
CA VAL A 93 0.32 -0.67 1.25
C VAL A 93 1.63 -1.32 0.80
N SER A 94 2.54 -0.57 0.19
CA SER A 94 3.71 -1.14 -0.50
C SER A 94 5.00 -1.14 0.30
N ALA A 95 5.12 -0.29 1.31
CA ALA A 95 6.34 -0.10 2.10
C ALA A 95 6.04 0.19 3.59
N PRO A 96 5.30 -0.70 4.30
CA PRO A 96 4.81 -0.42 5.65
C PRO A 96 5.94 -0.17 6.66
N ARG A 97 7.11 -0.79 6.44
CA ARG A 97 8.31 -0.55 7.27
C ARG A 97 8.82 0.88 7.21
N SER A 98 8.58 1.61 6.11
CA SER A 98 8.97 3.01 5.98
C SER A 98 8.15 3.95 6.88
N LEU A 99 7.05 3.47 7.47
CA LEU A 99 6.23 4.22 8.42
C LEU A 99 6.59 3.94 9.88
N GLN A 100 7.42 2.93 10.15
CA GLN A 100 7.88 2.61 11.49
C GLN A 100 8.97 3.60 11.90
N ALA A 101 8.93 4.09 13.15
CA ALA A 101 10.03 4.89 13.68
C ALA A 101 11.31 4.02 13.73
N PRO A 102 12.49 4.61 13.47
CA PRO A 102 13.75 3.87 13.66
C PRO A 102 13.81 3.40 15.12
N GLN A 103 13.87 2.08 15.31
CA GLN A 103 14.16 1.51 16.62
C GLN A 103 15.65 1.77 16.86
N GLY A 104 15.92 2.75 17.72
CA GLY A 104 17.27 3.09 18.19
C GLY A 104 17.83 2.07 19.14
#